data_AF-A0A8C1IT56-F1
#
_entry.id   AF-A0A8C1IT56-F1
#
_cell.length_a   1.000
_cell.length_b   1.000
_cell.length_c   1.000
_cell.angle_alpha   90.00
_cell.angle_beta   90.00
_cell.angle_gamma   90.00
#
_symmetry.space_group_name_H-M   'P 1'
#
loop_
_entity.id
_entity.type
_entity.pdbx_description
1 polymer ?
#
loop_
_entity_poly.entity_id
_entity_poly.type
_entity_poly.pdbx_seq_one_letter_code
_entity_poly.pdbx_strand_id
1 'polypeptide(L)'
;MFYFCLYSCFARALALHITTKRIPMLQQLRVGLEIYDLIKVMQKKPQECHDLFVIGYDDKVDSHYILSHLAPEMSPIGSIKQVKESKIMEFFQDFLLELEDTQPEDAAAGENLSVPKIMQWMTGQAHTHLLVSEREKFNIVFKFDHCCLQHMPNHTVCYPIVSACTNTITFPVVHMVDYESFKTLMQTAESVLAPIP
;
A
#
# COMPACT_ATOMS: atom_id res chain seq x y z
N MET A 1 22.85 -9.44 22.33
CA MET A 1 22.91 -10.58 21.38
C MET A 1 21.86 -11.66 21.68
N PHE A 2 21.72 -12.14 22.92
CA PHE A 2 20.71 -13.16 23.30
C PHE A 2 19.24 -12.75 23.06
N TYR A 3 18.86 -11.49 23.37
CA TYR A 3 17.49 -10.99 23.15
C TYR A 3 17.07 -10.95 21.67
N PHE A 4 18.00 -10.61 20.78
CA PHE A 4 17.73 -10.52 19.33
C PHE A 4 17.53 -11.91 18.71
N CYS A 5 18.31 -12.90 19.18
CA CYS A 5 18.18 -14.29 18.75
C CYS A 5 16.88 -14.92 19.27
N LEU A 6 16.50 -14.63 20.53
CA LEU A 6 15.24 -15.10 21.10
C LEU A 6 14.03 -14.51 20.36
N TYR A 7 14.03 -13.20 20.09
CA TYR A 7 12.96 -12.53 19.32
C TYR A 7 12.81 -13.10 17.91
N SER A 8 13.92 -13.33 17.21
CA SER A 8 13.93 -13.95 15.88
C SER A 8 13.36 -15.39 15.91
N CYS A 9 13.73 -16.20 16.91
CA CYS A 9 13.19 -17.54 17.07
C CYS A 9 11.69 -17.53 17.38
N PHE A 10 11.22 -16.63 18.23
CA PHE A 10 9.79 -16.49 18.54
C PHE A 10 8.98 -16.03 17.33
N ALA A 11 9.45 -15.04 16.57
CA ALA A 11 8.79 -14.59 15.35
C ALA A 11 8.71 -15.70 14.30
N ARG A 12 9.79 -16.47 14.13
CA ARG A 12 9.82 -17.62 13.20
C ARG A 12 8.91 -18.75 13.65
N ALA A 13 8.86 -19.05 14.94
CA ALA A 13 7.97 -20.07 15.49
C ALA A 13 6.50 -19.66 15.36
N LEU A 14 6.17 -18.39 15.58
CA LEU A 14 4.82 -17.85 15.38
C LEU A 14 4.42 -17.90 13.90
N ALA A 15 5.28 -17.46 13.00
CA ALA A 15 5.06 -17.55 11.56
C ALA A 15 4.87 -19.00 11.10
N LEU A 16 5.71 -19.92 11.58
CA LEU A 16 5.55 -21.36 11.32
C LEU A 16 4.20 -21.85 11.84
N HIS A 17 3.83 -21.54 13.08
CA HIS A 17 2.56 -21.97 13.66
C HIS A 17 1.33 -21.47 12.87
N ILE A 18 1.33 -20.20 12.45
CA ILE A 18 0.26 -19.61 11.64
C ILE A 18 0.18 -20.29 10.27
N THR A 19 1.32 -20.64 9.66
CA THR A 19 1.39 -21.24 8.33
C THR A 19 1.13 -22.75 8.34
N THR A 20 1.45 -23.47 9.42
CA THR A 20 1.37 -24.95 9.50
C THR A 20 -0.05 -25.46 9.24
N LYS A 21 -1.08 -24.71 9.63
CA LYS A 21 -2.48 -25.07 9.36
C LYS A 21 -2.94 -24.70 7.94
N ARG A 22 -2.38 -23.64 7.36
CA ARG A 22 -2.79 -23.12 6.05
C ARG A 22 -2.14 -23.88 4.89
N ILE A 23 -0.88 -24.28 5.03
CA ILE A 23 -0.13 -25.03 4.01
C ILE A 23 -0.88 -26.28 3.52
N PRO A 24 -1.35 -27.20 4.39
CA PRO A 24 -2.04 -28.40 3.91
C PRO A 24 -3.36 -28.06 3.19
N MET A 25 -4.10 -27.04 3.64
CA MET A 25 -5.31 -26.58 2.95
C MET A 25 -5.00 -26.02 1.56
N LEU A 26 -3.97 -25.19 1.43
CA LEU A 26 -3.53 -24.63 0.15
C LEU A 26 -2.99 -25.72 -0.80
N GLN A 27 -2.32 -26.74 -0.26
CA GLN A 27 -1.88 -27.90 -1.04
C GLN A 27 -3.06 -28.70 -1.56
N GLN A 28 -4.09 -28.96 -0.73
CA GLN A 28 -5.30 -29.65 -1.18
C GLN A 28 -6.05 -28.84 -2.25
N LEU A 29 -6.15 -27.51 -2.08
CA LEU A 29 -6.72 -26.62 -3.10
C LEU A 29 -5.93 -26.72 -4.41
N ARG A 30 -4.59 -26.68 -4.35
CA ARG A 30 -3.72 -26.84 -5.52
C ARG A 30 -3.96 -28.18 -6.22
N VAL A 31 -4.01 -29.29 -5.48
CA VAL A 31 -4.28 -30.62 -6.05
C VAL A 31 -5.65 -30.65 -6.72
N GLY A 32 -6.67 -30.06 -6.09
CA GLY A 32 -8.00 -29.91 -6.69
C GLY A 32 -7.97 -29.17 -8.04
N LEU A 33 -7.25 -28.04 -8.10
CA LEU A 33 -7.07 -27.28 -9.35
C LEU A 33 -6.27 -28.06 -10.41
N GLU A 34 -5.32 -28.89 -10.00
CA GLU A 34 -4.50 -29.72 -10.90
C GLU A 34 -5.33 -30.80 -11.61
N ILE A 35 -6.28 -31.43 -10.90
CA ILE A 35 -7.16 -32.49 -11.46
C ILE A 35 -7.96 -31.98 -12.67
N TYR A 36 -8.33 -30.70 -12.68
CA TYR A 36 -9.08 -30.07 -13.78
C TYR A 36 -8.18 -29.36 -14.80
N ASP A 37 -6.86 -29.58 -14.75
CA ASP A 37 -5.85 -28.88 -15.56
C ASP A 37 -5.90 -27.33 -15.41
N LEU A 38 -6.58 -26.81 -14.37
CA LEU A 38 -6.77 -25.38 -14.17
C LEU A 38 -5.43 -24.66 -13.94
N ILE A 39 -4.46 -25.34 -13.29
CA ILE A 39 -3.11 -24.78 -13.09
C ILE A 39 -2.46 -24.42 -14.44
N LYS A 40 -2.58 -25.29 -15.45
CA LYS A 40 -2.00 -25.04 -16.79
C LYS A 40 -2.70 -23.89 -17.49
N VAL A 41 -4.03 -23.80 -17.36
CA VAL A 41 -4.83 -22.70 -17.93
C VAL A 41 -4.44 -21.38 -17.28
N MET A 42 -4.37 -21.33 -15.94
CA MET A 42 -3.95 -20.14 -15.18
C MET A 42 -2.53 -19.68 -15.55
N GLN A 43 -1.60 -20.61 -15.75
CA GLN A 43 -0.24 -20.28 -16.20
C GLN A 43 -0.20 -19.75 -17.64
N LYS A 44 -1.04 -20.28 -18.53
CA LYS A 44 -1.08 -19.89 -19.95
C LYS A 44 -1.86 -18.60 -20.19
N LYS A 45 -2.89 -18.35 -19.38
CA LYS A 45 -3.84 -17.24 -19.52
C LYS A 45 -4.09 -16.56 -18.16
N PRO A 46 -3.05 -15.99 -17.52
CA PRO A 46 -3.17 -15.44 -16.17
C PRO A 46 -4.16 -14.28 -16.08
N GLN A 47 -4.18 -13.41 -17.11
CA GLN A 47 -5.11 -12.28 -17.15
C GLN A 47 -6.57 -12.72 -17.28
N GLU A 48 -6.87 -13.66 -18.18
CA GLU A 48 -8.25 -14.18 -18.33
C GLU A 48 -8.73 -14.94 -17.09
N CYS A 49 -7.82 -15.60 -16.36
CA CYS A 49 -8.15 -16.31 -15.14
C CYS A 49 -8.23 -15.39 -13.92
N HIS A 50 -7.66 -14.19 -13.99
CA HIS A 50 -7.62 -13.25 -12.87
C HIS A 50 -9.03 -12.96 -12.34
N ASP A 51 -9.97 -12.70 -13.25
CA ASP A 51 -11.37 -12.35 -12.96
C ASP A 51 -12.15 -13.50 -12.30
N LEU A 52 -11.69 -14.75 -12.45
CA LEU A 52 -12.29 -15.91 -11.78
C LEU A 52 -12.01 -15.91 -10.27
N PHE A 53 -10.92 -15.28 -9.86
CA PHE A 53 -10.47 -15.25 -8.46
C PHE A 53 -10.57 -13.86 -7.83
N VAL A 54 -10.70 -12.81 -8.65
CA VAL A 54 -10.86 -11.42 -8.22
C VAL A 54 -12.15 -10.88 -8.81
N ILE A 55 -13.21 -10.89 -8.01
CA ILE A 55 -14.49 -10.31 -8.39
C ILE A 55 -14.31 -8.78 -8.51
N GLY A 56 -14.84 -8.17 -9.58
CA GLY A 56 -14.85 -6.71 -9.77
C GLY A 56 -13.60 -6.10 -10.40
N TYR A 57 -12.80 -6.89 -11.13
CA TYR A 57 -11.56 -6.43 -11.78
C TYR A 57 -11.72 -5.21 -12.71
N ASP A 58 -12.91 -4.97 -13.25
CA ASP A 58 -13.18 -3.88 -14.21
C ASP A 58 -13.20 -2.48 -13.57
N ASP A 59 -13.22 -2.39 -12.23
CA ASP A 59 -13.25 -1.12 -11.48
C ASP A 59 -11.83 -0.85 -10.92
N LYS A 60 -10.86 -0.65 -11.83
CA LYS A 60 -9.46 -0.30 -11.48
C LYS A 60 -9.47 0.94 -10.59
N VAL A 61 -8.78 0.88 -9.44
CA VAL A 61 -8.68 2.02 -8.53
C VAL A 61 -8.03 3.19 -9.25
N ASP A 62 -8.77 4.29 -9.33
CA ASP A 62 -8.31 5.58 -9.85
C ASP A 62 -7.95 6.54 -8.70
N SER A 63 -7.33 7.66 -9.06
CA SER A 63 -6.89 8.70 -8.13
C SER A 63 -8.09 9.27 -7.37
N HIS A 64 -9.22 9.44 -8.06
CA HIS A 64 -10.45 9.96 -7.48
C HIS A 64 -11.00 9.08 -6.37
N TYR A 65 -10.98 7.76 -6.53
CA TYR A 65 -11.36 6.80 -5.51
C TYR A 65 -10.49 6.95 -4.28
N ILE A 66 -9.16 7.01 -4.43
CA ILE A 66 -8.26 7.19 -3.27
C ILE A 66 -8.55 8.52 -2.57
N LEU A 67 -8.60 9.62 -3.33
CA LEU A 67 -8.78 10.98 -2.81
C LEU A 67 -10.11 11.15 -2.06
N SER A 68 -11.19 10.55 -2.57
CA SER A 68 -12.52 10.63 -1.96
C SER A 68 -12.63 9.89 -0.62
N HIS A 69 -11.72 8.96 -0.32
CA HIS A 69 -11.70 8.21 0.94
C HIS A 69 -10.59 8.67 1.89
N LEU A 70 -9.90 9.78 1.60
CA LEU A 70 -8.90 10.34 2.52
C LEU A 70 -9.58 10.99 3.73
N ALA A 71 -9.11 10.62 4.93
CA ALA A 71 -9.53 11.20 6.20
C ALA A 71 -8.29 11.72 6.97
N PRO A 72 -7.69 12.85 6.55
CA PRO A 72 -6.48 13.37 7.17
C PRO A 72 -6.74 13.95 8.57
N GLU A 73 -5.87 13.60 9.53
CA GLU A 73 -5.83 14.20 10.87
C GLU A 73 -5.03 15.49 10.83
N MET A 74 -5.68 16.58 10.41
CA MET A 74 -5.05 17.89 10.25
C MET A 74 -4.80 18.57 11.60
N SER A 75 -3.70 19.33 11.68
CA SER A 75 -3.45 20.31 12.74
C SER A 75 -4.50 21.44 12.72
N PRO A 76 -4.62 22.22 13.83
CA PRO A 76 -5.57 23.33 13.89
C PRO A 76 -5.45 24.30 12.71
N ILE A 77 -6.60 24.71 12.18
CA ILE A 77 -6.72 25.63 11.05
C ILE A 77 -5.97 26.93 11.35
N GLY A 78 -5.17 27.38 10.39
CA GLY A 78 -4.37 28.61 10.50
C GLY A 78 -3.02 28.43 11.19
N SER A 79 -2.69 27.22 11.67
CA SER A 79 -1.35 26.92 12.19
C SER A 79 -0.34 26.72 11.05
N ILE A 80 0.94 27.03 11.32
CA ILE A 80 2.04 26.76 10.39
C ILE A 80 2.13 25.26 10.04
N LYS A 81 1.78 24.39 11.00
CA LYS A 81 1.72 22.94 10.78
C LYS A 81 0.67 22.58 9.74
N GLN A 82 -0.55 23.11 9.89
CA GLN A 82 -1.65 22.87 8.95
C GLN A 82 -1.31 23.34 7.53
N VAL A 83 -0.61 24.47 7.36
CA VAL A 83 -0.14 24.92 6.04
C VAL A 83 0.79 23.89 5.39
N LYS A 84 1.74 23.32 6.15
CA LYS A 84 2.64 22.28 5.63
C LYS A 84 1.92 20.99 5.30
N GLU A 85 0.96 20.59 6.13
CA GLU A 85 0.15 19.38 5.95
C GLU A 85 -0.73 19.50 4.69
N SER A 86 -1.38 20.64 4.48
CA SER A 86 -2.15 20.92 3.26
C SER A 86 -1.29 20.84 2.02
N LYS A 87 -0.05 21.35 2.07
CA LYS A 87 0.89 21.23 0.96
C LYS A 87 1.23 19.77 0.62
N ILE A 88 1.37 18.90 1.62
CA ILE A 88 1.59 17.47 1.41
C ILE A 88 0.35 16.80 0.80
N MET A 89 -0.85 17.22 1.19
CA MET A 89 -2.09 16.75 0.56
C MET A 89 -2.15 17.11 -0.93
N GLU A 90 -1.79 18.36 -1.27
CA GLU A 90 -1.67 18.83 -2.67
C GLU A 90 -0.64 18.00 -3.44
N PHE A 91 0.56 17.80 -2.88
CA PHE A 91 1.58 16.95 -3.49
C PHE A 91 1.12 15.51 -3.72
N PHE A 92 0.38 14.92 -2.78
CA PHE A 92 -0.15 13.58 -2.95
C PHE A 92 -1.19 13.50 -4.06
N GLN A 93 -2.07 14.52 -4.16
CA GLN A 93 -3.04 14.62 -5.25
C GLN A 93 -2.34 14.74 -6.61
N ASP A 94 -1.40 15.68 -6.74
CA ASP A 94 -0.63 15.88 -7.97
C ASP A 94 0.13 14.61 -8.36
N PHE A 95 0.70 13.92 -7.37
CA PHE A 95 1.41 12.66 -7.57
C PHE A 95 0.52 11.54 -8.12
N LEU A 96 -0.69 11.36 -7.59
CA LEU A 96 -1.61 10.36 -8.10
C LEU A 96 -2.08 10.68 -9.51
N LEU A 97 -2.37 11.95 -9.81
CA LEU A 97 -2.77 12.40 -11.15
C LEU A 97 -1.64 12.20 -12.16
N GLU A 98 -0.40 12.55 -11.79
CA GLU A 98 0.78 12.33 -12.64
C GLU A 98 0.97 10.83 -12.93
N LEU A 99 0.74 9.97 -11.94
CA LEU A 99 0.79 8.52 -12.15
C LEU A 99 -0.27 8.04 -13.14
N GLU A 100 -1.45 8.63 -13.19
CA GLU A 100 -2.48 8.27 -14.17
C GLU A 100 -2.13 8.74 -15.58
N ASP A 101 -1.70 10.00 -15.71
CA ASP A 101 -1.33 10.61 -16.99
C ASP A 101 -0.13 9.91 -17.65
N THR A 102 0.75 9.30 -16.85
CA THR A 102 1.96 8.62 -17.33
C THR A 102 1.78 7.13 -17.60
N GLN A 103 0.61 6.53 -17.33
CA GLN A 103 0.37 5.12 -17.64
C GLN A 103 -0.01 4.95 -19.12
N PRO A 104 0.76 4.21 -19.94
CA PRO A 104 0.29 3.78 -21.25
C PRO A 104 -0.94 2.86 -21.07
N GLU A 105 -1.95 3.04 -21.92
CA GLU A 105 -3.21 2.26 -21.92
C GLU A 105 -2.97 0.73 -22.00
N ASP A 106 -1.82 0.31 -22.54
CA ASP A 106 -1.41 -1.09 -22.75
C ASP A 106 -0.15 -1.52 -21.96
N ALA A 107 0.28 -0.78 -20.93
CA ALA A 107 1.48 -1.15 -20.18
C ALA A 107 1.28 -2.47 -19.42
N ALA A 108 2.13 -3.47 -19.72
CA ALA A 108 2.18 -4.73 -18.99
C ALA A 108 2.28 -4.48 -17.48
N ALA A 109 1.28 -4.96 -16.73
CA ALA A 109 1.20 -4.86 -15.29
C ALA A 109 2.44 -5.50 -14.65
N GLY A 110 3.42 -4.69 -14.23
CA GLY A 110 4.61 -5.23 -13.59
C GLY A 110 5.60 -4.18 -13.10
N GLU A 111 6.11 -3.32 -13.97
CA GLU A 111 7.37 -2.63 -13.67
C GLU A 111 7.21 -1.18 -13.19
N ASN A 112 6.18 -0.45 -13.64
CA ASN A 112 6.00 0.95 -13.26
C ASN A 112 5.11 1.10 -12.02
N LEU A 113 5.34 2.17 -11.27
CA LEU A 113 4.45 2.60 -10.19
C LEU A 113 3.08 2.97 -10.76
N SER A 114 2.01 2.68 -10.04
CA SER A 114 0.64 2.91 -10.47
C SER A 114 -0.26 3.30 -9.31
N VAL A 115 -1.39 3.92 -9.60
CA VAL A 115 -2.40 4.26 -8.58
C VAL A 115 -2.86 3.00 -7.80
N PRO A 116 -3.18 1.86 -8.44
CA PRO A 116 -3.47 0.62 -7.72
C PRO A 116 -2.33 0.12 -6.83
N LYS A 117 -1.06 0.26 -7.24
CA LYS A 117 0.10 -0.12 -6.42
C LYS A 117 0.24 0.78 -5.20
N ILE A 118 0.01 2.08 -5.34
CA ILE A 118 -0.03 3.00 -4.20
C ILE A 118 -1.17 2.61 -3.25
N MET A 119 -2.39 2.39 -3.75
CA MET A 119 -3.50 1.89 -2.94
C MET A 119 -3.14 0.60 -2.18
N GLN A 120 -2.53 -0.37 -2.87
CA GLN A 120 -2.11 -1.64 -2.29
C GLN A 120 -1.05 -1.46 -1.22
N TRP A 121 -0.06 -0.61 -1.46
CA TRP A 121 0.96 -0.32 -0.47
C TRP A 121 0.36 0.30 0.80
N MET A 122 -0.58 1.24 0.64
CA MET A 122 -1.23 1.95 1.75
C MET A 122 -2.21 1.09 2.58
N THR A 123 -2.93 0.18 1.93
CA THR A 123 -4.11 -0.49 2.50
C THR A 123 -4.04 -2.01 2.47
N GLY A 124 -3.08 -2.59 1.74
CA GLY A 124 -2.98 -4.02 1.48
C GLY A 124 -3.84 -4.53 0.33
N GLN A 125 -4.71 -3.70 -0.27
CA GLN A 125 -5.53 -4.09 -1.44
C GLN A 125 -5.34 -3.12 -2.61
N ALA A 126 -5.32 -3.65 -3.84
CA ALA A 126 -5.17 -2.85 -5.07
C ALA A 126 -6.50 -2.47 -5.74
N HIS A 127 -7.64 -3.00 -5.25
CA HIS A 127 -8.95 -2.92 -5.89
C HIS A 127 -9.93 -2.04 -5.09
N THR A 128 -11.02 -1.62 -5.74
CA THR A 128 -12.13 -0.95 -5.06
C THR A 128 -12.92 -1.98 -4.24
N HIS A 129 -13.54 -1.55 -3.14
CA HIS A 129 -14.39 -2.44 -2.36
C HIS A 129 -15.62 -2.86 -3.19
N LEU A 130 -16.07 -4.10 -3.08
CA LEU A 130 -17.21 -4.59 -3.86
C LEU A 130 -18.55 -4.08 -3.30
N LEU A 131 -18.69 -4.07 -1.98
CA LEU A 131 -19.93 -3.68 -1.33
C LEU A 131 -19.95 -2.17 -1.08
N VAL A 132 -21.05 -1.51 -1.45
CA VAL A 132 -21.25 -0.07 -1.17
C VAL A 132 -21.10 0.23 0.31
N SER A 133 -21.61 -0.64 1.19
CA SER A 133 -21.48 -0.48 2.64
C SER A 133 -20.04 -0.57 3.16
N GLU A 134 -19.14 -1.23 2.41
CA GLU A 134 -17.71 -1.26 2.72
C GLU A 134 -17.05 0.01 2.21
N ARG A 135 -17.38 0.46 0.98
CA ARG A 135 -16.92 1.75 0.42
C ARG A 135 -17.24 2.92 1.38
N GLU A 136 -18.46 3.00 1.88
CA GLU A 136 -18.90 4.07 2.80
C GLU A 136 -18.15 4.12 4.14
N LYS A 137 -17.66 2.97 4.61
CA LYS A 137 -16.92 2.87 5.90
C LYS A 137 -15.41 2.97 5.70
N PHE A 138 -14.95 2.71 4.48
CA PHE A 138 -13.55 2.70 4.14
C PHE A 138 -13.00 4.13 4.20
N ASN A 139 -11.89 4.30 4.90
CA ASN A 139 -11.19 5.57 5.00
C ASN A 139 -9.69 5.28 5.09
N ILE A 140 -8.90 6.17 4.51
CA ILE A 140 -7.43 6.16 4.58
C ILE A 140 -7.02 7.34 5.47
N VAL A 141 -6.41 7.03 6.61
CA VAL A 141 -6.05 8.03 7.62
C VAL A 141 -4.65 8.55 7.34
N PHE A 142 -4.54 9.85 7.08
CA PHE A 142 -3.24 10.53 6.95
C PHE A 142 -2.89 11.22 8.26
N LYS A 143 -1.71 10.90 8.79
CA LYS A 143 -1.11 11.56 9.94
C LYS A 143 0.17 12.26 9.52
N PHE A 144 0.58 13.25 10.30
CA PHE A 144 1.71 14.10 9.98
C PHE A 144 2.68 14.18 11.15
N ASP A 145 3.88 13.61 10.99
CA ASP A 145 4.95 13.71 11.99
C ASP A 145 5.83 14.94 11.71
N HIS A 146 5.76 15.91 12.63
CA HIS A 146 6.57 17.13 12.61
C HIS A 146 7.81 17.03 13.51
N CYS A 147 7.95 15.95 14.27
CA CYS A 147 8.86 15.84 15.40
C CYS A 147 9.96 14.79 15.19
N CYS A 148 10.13 14.25 13.98
CA CYS A 148 11.16 13.24 13.70
C CYS A 148 12.56 13.67 14.19
N LEU A 149 12.94 14.94 14.03
CA LEU A 149 14.23 15.48 14.48
C LEU A 149 14.35 15.57 16.01
N GLN A 150 13.24 15.65 16.73
CA GLN A 150 13.22 15.61 18.19
C GLN A 150 13.42 14.18 18.70
N HIS A 151 12.83 13.20 18.02
CA HIS A 151 12.94 11.79 18.37
C HIS A 151 14.30 11.18 18.01
N MET A 152 14.85 11.53 16.84
CA MET A 152 16.17 11.10 16.39
C MET A 152 16.96 12.30 15.85
N PRO A 153 17.72 13.00 16.68
CA PRO A 153 18.58 14.07 16.19
C PRO A 153 19.66 13.49 15.27
N ASN A 154 19.87 14.12 14.11
CA ASN A 154 20.87 13.78 13.07
C ASN A 154 20.51 12.71 12.02
N HIS A 155 19.27 12.22 11.95
CA HIS A 155 18.87 11.43 10.77
C HIS A 155 18.79 12.34 9.54
N THR A 156 19.09 11.78 8.37
CA THR A 156 19.11 12.51 7.10
C THR A 156 17.79 12.45 6.34
N VAL A 157 17.01 11.39 6.54
CA VAL A 157 15.74 11.15 5.85
C VAL A 157 14.82 10.29 6.71
N CYS A 158 13.52 10.46 6.56
CA CYS A 158 12.50 9.52 7.02
C CYS A 158 11.61 9.13 5.85
N TYR A 159 11.15 7.88 5.84
CA TYR A 159 10.13 7.40 4.92
C TYR A 159 8.76 7.43 5.59
N PRO A 160 7.67 7.53 4.81
CA PRO A 160 6.33 7.33 5.34
C PRO A 160 6.19 5.97 6.03
N ILE A 161 5.44 5.96 7.12
CA ILE A 161 5.13 4.74 7.87
C ILE A 161 3.71 4.33 7.52
N VAL A 162 3.53 3.09 7.06
CA VAL A 162 2.24 2.54 6.66
C VAL A 162 1.79 1.42 7.61
N SER A 163 0.51 1.47 7.98
CA SER A 163 -0.21 0.40 8.67
C SER A 163 -1.42 0.01 7.83
N ALA A 164 -1.25 -0.99 6.96
CA ALA A 164 -2.34 -1.50 6.12
C ALA A 164 -3.54 -1.99 6.93
N CYS A 165 -3.31 -2.59 8.10
CA CYS A 165 -4.39 -3.07 8.99
C CYS A 165 -5.35 -1.96 9.46
N THR A 166 -4.86 -0.72 9.53
CA THR A 166 -5.65 0.45 9.97
C THR A 166 -5.79 1.50 8.87
N ASN A 167 -5.40 1.17 7.64
CA ASN A 167 -5.36 2.10 6.50
C ASN A 167 -4.70 3.44 6.86
N THR A 168 -3.63 3.42 7.65
CA THR A 168 -3.02 4.63 8.20
C THR A 168 -1.64 4.85 7.61
N ILE A 169 -1.37 6.10 7.21
CA ILE A 169 -0.06 6.55 6.75
C ILE A 169 0.39 7.73 7.58
N THR A 170 1.64 7.71 8.01
CA THR A 170 2.25 8.85 8.71
C THR A 170 3.35 9.46 7.84
N PHE A 171 3.17 10.71 7.44
CA PHE A 171 4.10 11.46 6.60
C PHE A 171 5.13 12.21 7.44
N PRO A 172 6.44 12.09 7.14
CA PRO A 172 7.48 12.85 7.81
C PRO A 172 7.60 14.25 7.22
N VAL A 173 6.85 15.20 7.77
CA VAL A 173 6.64 16.55 7.19
C VAL A 173 7.94 17.30 6.91
N VAL A 174 8.94 17.13 7.78
CA VAL A 174 10.23 17.83 7.68
C VAL A 174 10.99 17.48 6.39
N HIS A 175 10.77 16.29 5.82
CA HIS A 175 11.48 15.79 4.63
C HIS A 175 10.66 15.90 3.35
N MET A 176 9.46 16.48 3.42
CA MET A 176 8.51 16.62 2.31
C MET A 176 8.21 18.10 2.03
N VAL A 177 9.27 18.90 1.87
CA VAL A 177 9.16 20.36 1.76
C VAL A 177 8.68 20.82 0.38
N ASP A 178 9.07 20.08 -0.65
CA ASP A 178 8.75 20.30 -2.06
C ASP A 178 8.28 19.00 -2.73
N TYR A 179 7.69 19.15 -3.91
CA TYR A 179 7.07 18.04 -4.65
C TYR A 179 8.09 16.97 -5.05
N GLU A 180 9.29 17.34 -5.46
CA GLU A 180 10.32 16.38 -5.89
C GLU A 180 10.82 15.54 -4.72
N SER A 181 11.05 16.18 -3.57
CA SER A 181 11.38 15.48 -2.32
C SER A 181 10.26 14.52 -1.92
N PHE A 182 9.01 14.97 -1.97
CA PHE A 182 7.83 14.12 -1.70
C PHE A 182 7.76 12.91 -2.64
N LYS A 183 7.84 13.14 -3.94
CA LYS A 183 7.75 12.12 -4.99
C LYS A 183 8.85 11.07 -4.86
N THR A 184 10.09 11.52 -4.66
CA THR A 184 11.24 10.64 -4.44
C THR A 184 11.03 9.74 -3.22
N LEU A 185 10.52 10.30 -2.12
CA LEU A 185 10.24 9.53 -0.91
C LEU A 185 9.12 8.50 -1.12
N MET A 186 8.05 8.86 -1.82
CA MET A 186 6.94 7.95 -2.12
C MET A 186 7.39 6.78 -3.00
N GLN A 187 8.13 7.05 -4.08
CA GLN A 187 8.67 6.03 -4.98
C GLN A 187 9.67 5.10 -4.28
N THR A 188 10.53 5.67 -3.44
CA THR A 188 11.51 4.87 -2.69
C THR A 188 10.82 4.05 -1.59
N ALA A 189 9.82 4.61 -0.92
CA ALA A 189 9.12 3.91 0.15
C ALA A 189 8.30 2.72 -0.38
N GLU A 190 7.63 2.87 -1.53
CA GLU A 190 6.92 1.75 -2.17
C GLU A 190 7.89 0.64 -2.55
N SER A 191 9.00 0.96 -3.22
CA SER A 191 9.97 -0.06 -3.66
C SER A 191 10.71 -0.78 -2.52
N VAL A 192 10.97 -0.11 -1.39
CA VAL A 192 11.74 -0.66 -0.26
C VAL A 192 10.86 -1.32 0.81
N LEU A 193 9.62 -0.85 0.98
CA LEU A 193 8.71 -1.30 2.05
C LEU A 193 7.51 -2.10 1.53
N ALA A 194 7.33 -2.24 0.21
CA ALA A 194 6.36 -3.20 -0.32
C ALA A 194 6.72 -4.61 0.16
N PRO A 195 5.77 -5.39 0.69
CA PRO A 195 6.01 -6.79 0.98
C PRO A 195 6.43 -7.48 -0.32
N ILE A 196 7.62 -8.07 -0.31
CA ILE A 196 8.11 -8.94 -1.39
C ILE A 196 7.01 -9.99 -1.65
N PRO A 197 6.55 -10.16 -2.91
CA PRO A 197 5.49 -11.11 -3.24
C PRO A 197 5.83 -12.56 -2.85
#